data_AF-D3AZC4-F1
#
_entry.id   AF-D3AZC4-F1
#
_cell.length_a   1.000
_cell.length_b   1.000
_cell.length_c   1.000
_cell.angle_alpha   90.00
_cell.angle_beta   90.00
_cell.angle_gamma   90.00
#
_symmetry.space_group_name_H-M   'P 1'
#
loop_
_entity.id
_entity.type
_entity.pdbx_description
1 polymer ?
#
loop_
_entity_poly.entity_id
_entity_poly.type
_entity_poly.pdbx_seq_one_letter_code
_entity_poly.pdbx_strand_id
1 'polypeptide(L)' 'MEYGNNVFIHCKAGRGRSGAVAICWVAYHHRLSLEAAQQYLLERRSKVRKTLYKQKNVNAFYSKYCLNRSPL' A
#
# COMPACT_ATOMS: atom_id res chain seq x y z
N MET A 1 -19.11 5.52 -16.87
CA MET A 1 -18.03 6.41 -17.31
C MET A 1 -16.78 5.99 -16.55
N GLU A 2 -15.85 5.33 -17.22
CA GLU A 2 -14.59 4.91 -16.62
C GLU A 2 -13.64 6.12 -16.54
N TYR A 3 -13.28 6.52 -15.33
CA TYR A 3 -12.25 7.54 -15.15
C TYR A 3 -10.89 6.83 -15.08
N GLY A 4 -10.28 6.59 -16.23
CA GLY A 4 -8.88 6.13 -16.37
C GLY A 4 -7.84 7.17 -15.91
N ASN A 5 -8.14 7.89 -14.83
CA ASN A 5 -7.33 8.98 -14.30
C ASN A 5 -6.28 8.46 -13.34
N ASN A 6 -5.07 8.97 -13.46
CA ASN A 6 -3.96 8.64 -12.57
C ASN A 6 -3.97 9.52 -11.32
N VAL A 7 -3.73 8.91 -10.15
CA VAL A 7 -3.61 9.63 -8.87
C VAL A 7 -2.14 9.66 -8.42
N PHE A 8 -1.60 10.87 -8.24
CA PHE A 8 -0.25 11.05 -7.70
C PHE A 8 -0.26 11.23 -6.18
N ILE A 9 0.30 10.26 -5.44
CA ILE A 9 0.37 10.28 -3.98
C ILE A 9 1.78 10.69 -3.55
N HIS A 10 1.91 11.79 -2.81
CA HIS A 10 3.21 12.26 -2.31
C HIS A 10 3.19 12.66 -0.83
N CYS A 11 4.39 12.74 -0.25
CA CYS A 11 4.65 13.44 1.00
C CYS A 11 5.95 14.24 0.82
N LYS A 12 6.53 14.80 1.89
CA LYS A 12 7.77 15.60 1.76
C LYS A 12 8.93 14.84 1.07
N ALA A 13 9.18 13.59 1.46
CA ALA A 13 10.30 12.79 0.92
C ALA A 13 9.87 11.59 0.05
N GLY A 14 8.56 11.30 -0.01
CA GLY A 14 8.03 10.16 -0.75
C GLY A 14 8.47 8.79 -0.21
N ARG A 15 8.69 8.65 1.12
CA ARG A 15 9.21 7.41 1.75
C ARG A 15 8.30 6.79 2.82
N GLY A 16 7.74 7.64 3.69
CA GLY A 16 6.97 7.24 4.88
C GLY A 16 5.46 7.30 4.64
N ARG A 17 4.85 8.47 4.85
CA ARG A 17 3.38 8.66 4.79
C ARG A 17 2.78 8.25 3.44
N SER A 18 3.32 8.75 2.34
CA SER A 18 2.83 8.35 1.00
C SER A 18 3.08 6.87 0.70
N GLY A 19 4.19 6.31 1.20
CA GLY A 19 4.46 4.88 1.10
C GLY A 19 3.46 4.03 1.88
N ALA A 20 3.03 4.49 3.06
CA ALA A 20 2.02 3.81 3.88
C ALA A 20 0.66 3.76 3.18
N VAL A 21 0.26 4.82 2.48
CA VAL A 21 -0.96 4.80 1.66
C VAL A 21 -0.80 3.84 0.47
N ALA A 22 0.34 3.91 -0.22
CA ALA A 22 0.61 3.06 -1.38
C ALA A 22 0.63 1.56 -1.02
N ILE A 23 1.23 1.15 0.10
CA ILE A 23 1.29 -0.26 0.51
C ILE A 23 -0.11 -0.79 0.86
N CYS A 24 -0.95 0.05 1.50
CA CYS A 24 -2.34 -0.31 1.80
C CYS A 24 -3.14 -0.51 0.51
N TRP A 25 -3.01 0.40 -0.45
CA TRP A 25 -3.69 0.28 -1.74
C TRP A 25 -3.24 -0.94 -2.53
N VAL A 26 -1.92 -1.19 -2.61
CA VAL A 26 -1.36 -2.36 -3.30
C VAL A 26 -1.87 -3.66 -2.68
N ALA A 27 -1.79 -3.80 -1.36
CA ALA A 27 -2.27 -4.99 -0.66
C ALA A 27 -3.76 -5.24 -0.91
N TYR A 28 -4.57 -4.19 -0.84
CA TYR A 28 -6.02 -4.25 -1.03
C TYR A 28 -6.44 -4.56 -2.47
N HIS A 29 -5.82 -3.89 -3.45
CA HIS A 29 -6.17 -3.97 -4.86
C HIS A 29 -5.67 -5.28 -5.48
N HIS A 30 -4.45 -5.69 -5.15
CA HIS A 30 -3.82 -6.89 -5.71
C HIS A 30 -3.97 -8.14 -4.84
N ARG A 31 -4.71 -8.06 -3.71
CA ARG A 31 -4.89 -9.16 -2.75
C ARG A 31 -3.56 -9.78 -2.28
N LEU A 32 -2.59 -8.93 -2.00
CA LEU A 32 -1.26 -9.33 -1.54
C LEU A 32 -1.15 -9.26 -0.02
N SER A 33 -0.31 -10.12 0.56
CA SER A 33 0.16 -9.93 1.94
C SER A 33 0.92 -8.60 2.08
N LEU A 34 1.03 -8.08 3.29
CA LEU A 34 1.76 -6.83 3.52
C LEU A 34 3.25 -6.96 3.14
N GLU A 35 3.84 -8.13 3.32
CA GLU A 35 5.22 -8.43 2.90
C GLU A 35 5.36 -8.41 1.37
N ALA A 36 4.43 -9.05 0.66
CA ALA A 36 4.42 -9.04 -0.80
C ALA A 36 4.16 -7.63 -1.35
N ALA A 37 3.26 -6.86 -0.73
CA ALA A 37 3.01 -5.46 -1.08
C ALA A 37 4.23 -4.57 -0.79
N GLN A 38 4.97 -4.82 0.29
CA GLN A 38 6.23 -4.12 0.59
C GLN A 38 7.27 -4.38 -0.50
N GLN A 39 7.40 -5.63 -0.93
CA GLN A 39 8.32 -6.01 -2.00
C GLN A 39 7.93 -5.36 -3.34
N TYR A 40 6.64 -5.40 -3.68
CA TYR A 40 6.08 -4.75 -4.87
C TYR A 40 6.43 -3.25 -4.94
N LEU A 41 6.38 -2.54 -3.80
CA LEU A 41 6.77 -1.13 -3.73
C LEU A 41 8.28 -0.92 -3.88
N LEU A 42 9.11 -1.80 -3.30
CA LEU A 42 10.55 -1.67 -3.35
C LEU A 42 11.11 -1.89 -4.77
N GLU A 43 10.49 -2.78 -5.54
CA GLU A 43 10.81 -3.01 -6.96
C GLU A 43 10.58 -1.75 -7.81
N ARG A 44 9.53 -0.98 -7.53
CA ARG A 44 9.19 0.26 -8.26
C ARG A 44 9.88 1.50 -7.69
N ARG A 45 10.17 1.50 -6.39
CA ARG A 45 10.76 2.63 -5.68
C ARG A 45 11.59 2.15 -4.48
N SER A 46 12.85 1.85 -4.75
CA SER A 46 13.84 1.39 -3.74
C SER A 46 14.00 2.33 -2.54
N LYS A 47 13.66 3.62 -2.68
CA LYS A 47 13.72 4.64 -1.61
C LYS A 47 12.56 4.58 -0.61
N VAL A 48 11.57 3.73 -0.82
CA VAL A 48 10.46 3.52 0.13
C VAL A 48 11.00 2.94 1.45
N ARG A 49 10.39 3.29 2.58
CA ARG A 49 10.77 2.72 3.88
C ARG A 49 10.54 1.20 3.84
N LYS A 50 11.57 0.41 4.12
CA LYS A 50 11.53 -1.08 4.07
C LYS A 50 10.63 -1.72 5.14
N THR A 51 10.16 -0.94 6.10
CA THR A 51 9.40 -1.39 7.28
C THR A 51 7.99 -0.82 7.33
N LEU A 52 7.40 -0.43 6.19
CA LEU A 52 6.03 0.08 6.18
C LEU A 52 5.01 -0.97 6.64
N TYR A 53 5.21 -2.22 6.24
CA TYR A 53 4.37 -3.35 6.67
C TYR A 53 4.30 -3.53 8.19
N LYS A 54 5.27 -2.99 8.95
CA LYS A 54 5.29 -3.03 10.42
C LYS A 54 4.53 -1.87 11.09
N GLN A 55 4.05 -0.88 10.33
CA GLN A 55 3.40 0.28 10.92
C GLN A 55 2.01 -0.08 11.45
N LYS A 56 1.66 0.44 12.63
CA LYS A 56 0.38 0.13 13.31
C LYS A 56 -0.84 0.46 12.44
N ASN A 57 -0.83 1.62 11.77
CA ASN A 57 -1.90 2.04 10.88
C ASN A 57 -2.02 1.17 9.62
N VAL A 58 -0.90 0.69 9.06
CA VAL A 58 -0.90 -0.22 7.90
C VAL A 58 -1.48 -1.59 8.30
N ASN A 59 -1.06 -2.12 9.45
CA ASN A 59 -1.60 -3.38 9.98
C ASN A 59 -3.10 -3.27 10.31
N ALA A 60 -3.53 -2.16 10.92
CA ALA A 60 -4.93 -1.91 11.22
C ALA A 60 -5.79 -1.84 9.95
N PHE A 61 -5.31 -1.16 8.90
CA PHE A 61 -5.99 -1.13 7.60
C PHE A 61 -6.09 -2.53 7.00
N TYR A 62 -4.97 -3.27 6.94
CA TYR A 62 -4.93 -4.60 6.33
C TYR A 62 -5.85 -5.59 7.03
N SER A 63 -5.84 -5.60 8.37
CA SER A 63 -6.74 -6.44 9.17
C SER A 63 -8.20 -6.10 8.89
N LYS A 64 -8.55 -4.81 8.84
CA LYS A 64 -9.93 -4.35 8.63
C LYS A 64 -10.45 -4.60 7.22
N TYR A 65 -9.62 -4.42 6.19
CA TYR A 65 -10.08 -4.34 4.80
C TYR A 65 -9.55 -5.42 3.87
N CYS A 66 -8.50 -6.16 4.24
CA CYS A 66 -7.87 -7.14 3.34
C CYS A 66 -8.09 -8.59 3.78
N LEU A 67 -8.10 -8.90 5.09
CA LEU A 67 -8.21 -10.29 5.58
C LEU A 67 -9.60 -10.91 5.36
N ASN A 68 -10.69 -10.14 5.54
CA ASN A 68 -12.06 -10.67 5.53
C ASN A 68 -12.86 -10.18 4.32
N ARG A 69 -12.24 -10.18 3.15
CA ARG A 69 -12.82 -9.55 1.96
C ARG A 69 -13.66 -10.54 1.14
N SER A 70 -14.99 -10.34 1.15
CA SER A 70 -15.87 -10.92 0.13
C SER A 70 -15.46 -10.44 -1.28
N PRO A 71 -15.59 -11.27 -2.32
CA PRO A 71 -15.40 -10.81 -3.69
C PRO A 71 -16.38 -9.65 -3.99
N LEU A 72 -15.85 -8.61 -4.65
CA LEU A 72 -16.64 -7.49 -5.18
C LEU A 72 -17.50 -7.98 -6.35
#